data_AF-A0AAJ1F6N7-F1
#
_entry.id   AF-A0AAJ1F6N7-F1
#
_cell.length_a   1.000
_cell.length_b   1.000
_cell.length_c   1.000
_cell.angle_alpha   90.00
_cell.angle_beta   90.00
_cell.angle_gamma   90.00
#
_symmetry.space_group_name_H-M   'P 1'
#
loop_
_entity.id
_entity.type
_entity.pdbx_description
1 polymer ?
#
loop_
_entity_poly.entity_id
_entity_poly.type
_entity_poly.pdbx_seq_one_letter_code
_entity_poly.pdbx_strand_id
1 'polypeptide(L)' 'MIYAMRRGDFTTTGHFIVLVGMKDGKICVHDYDSKKRSKKLWDYETLESQINNLWSFTTLF' A
#
# COMPACT_ATOMS: atom_id res chain seq x y z
N MET A 1 0.04 2.40 8.12
CA MET A 1 -1.10 1.44 8.00
C MET A 1 -0.62 0.21 7.24
N ILE A 2 -1.19 -0.96 7.46
CA ILE A 2 -0.87 -2.20 6.71
C ILE A 2 -2.01 -2.48 5.74
N TYR A 3 -1.66 -2.75 4.49
CA TYR A 3 -2.59 -3.07 3.41
C TYR A 3 -2.37 -4.51 2.99
N ALA A 4 -3.43 -5.34 3.01
CA ALA A 4 -3.43 -6.61 2.30
C ALA A 4 -3.93 -6.37 0.87
N MET A 5 -3.10 -6.70 -0.10
CA MET A 5 -3.37 -6.54 -1.53
C MET A 5 -3.78 -7.88 -2.14
N ARG A 6 -4.81 -7.85 -2.98
CA ARG A 6 -5.16 -8.90 -3.95
C ARG A 6 -4.27 -8.80 -5.18
N ARG A 7 -4.49 -9.68 -6.14
CA ARG A 7 -3.86 -9.64 -7.47
C ARG A 7 -3.94 -8.24 -8.10
N GLY A 8 -2.80 -7.74 -8.57
CA GLY A 8 -2.65 -6.46 -9.25
C GLY A 8 -1.19 -6.02 -9.36
N ASP A 9 -0.91 -4.73 -9.19
CA ASP A 9 0.41 -4.12 -9.36
C ASP A 9 1.50 -4.68 -8.44
N PHE A 10 1.10 -5.17 -7.26
CA PHE A 10 2.02 -5.62 -6.22
C PHE A 10 2.24 -7.13 -6.24
N THR A 11 1.30 -7.91 -6.79
CA THR A 11 1.28 -9.37 -6.65
C THR A 11 0.34 -10.04 -7.63
N THR A 12 0.56 -11.32 -7.94
CA THR A 12 -0.37 -12.12 -8.75
C THR A 12 -1.38 -12.91 -7.91
N THR A 13 -1.16 -13.04 -6.60
CA THR A 13 -1.97 -13.86 -5.69
C THR A 13 -2.45 -13.06 -4.48
N GLY A 14 -1.51 -12.54 -3.69
CA GLY A 14 -1.75 -11.68 -2.52
C GLY A 14 -0.43 -11.14 -1.99
N HIS A 15 -0.46 -10.02 -1.26
CA HIS A 15 0.74 -9.37 -0.72
C HIS A 15 0.42 -8.39 0.39
N PHE A 16 1.37 -8.16 1.30
CA PHE A 16 1.24 -7.10 2.30
C PHE A 16 2.18 -5.95 1.99
N ILE A 17 1.64 -4.72 2.00
CA ILE A 17 2.43 -3.50 1.87
C ILE A 17 2.13 -2.55 3.02
N VAL A 18 3.06 -1.64 3.29
CA VAL A 18 2.90 -0.63 4.34
C VAL A 18 2.61 0.72 3.68
N LEU A 19 1.49 1.33 4.03
CA LEU A 19 1.26 2.74 3.73
C LEU A 19 2.03 3.58 4.74
N VAL A 20 2.94 4.41 4.23
CA VAL A 20 3.87 5.22 5.03
C VAL A 20 3.53 6.71 5.03
N GLY A 21 2.59 7.14 4.19
CA GLY A 21 2.08 8.51 4.20
C GLY A 21 1.39 8.89 2.90
N MET A 22 1.16 10.19 2.74
CA MET A 22 0.70 10.78 1.49
C MET A 22 1.61 11.94 1.08
N LYS A 23 1.78 12.12 -0.22
CA LYS A 23 2.52 13.23 -0.82
C LYS A 23 1.81 13.66 -2.10
N ASP A 24 1.58 14.97 -2.25
CA ASP A 24 0.94 15.56 -3.43
C ASP A 24 -0.42 14.92 -3.78
N GLY A 25 -1.21 14.59 -2.76
CA GLY A 25 -2.50 13.90 -2.90
C GLY A 25 -2.41 12.41 -3.24
N LYS A 26 -1.20 11.85 -3.35
CA LYS A 26 -0.96 10.45 -3.70
C LYS A 26 -0.42 9.66 -2.50
N ILE A 27 -0.66 8.35 -2.52
CA ILE A 27 -0.27 7.41 -1.48
C ILE A 27 1.21 7.03 -1.63
N CYS A 28 1.95 7.12 -0.53
CA CYS A 28 3.31 6.61 -0.42
C CYS A 28 3.26 5.21 0.20
N VAL A 29 3.88 4.23 -0.46
CA VAL A 29 3.94 2.84 0.00
C VAL A 29 5.38 2.41 0.23
N HIS A 30 5.59 1.56 1.23
CA HIS A 30 6.78 0.75 1.36
C HIS A 30 6.42 -0.69 1.03
N ASP A 31 6.98 -1.17 -0.06
CA ASP A 31 6.85 -2.53 -0.53
C ASP A 31 8.21 -3.23 -0.45
N TYR A 32 8.30 -4.22 0.44
CA TYR A 32 9.51 -4.98 0.70
C TYR A 32 10.06 -5.67 -0.56
N ASP A 33 9.16 -6.13 -1.44
CA ASP A 33 9.55 -6.87 -2.65
C ASP A 33 10.01 -5.94 -3.78
N SER A 34 9.86 -4.63 -3.65
CA SER A 34 10.24 -3.70 -4.71
C SER A 34 10.56 -2.29 -4.23
N LYS A 35 11.86 -1.95 -4.30
CA LYS A 35 12.35 -0.57 -4.19
C LYS A 35 11.76 0.34 -5.27
N LYS A 36 11.47 -0.18 -6.46
CA LYS A 36 10.88 0.61 -7.55
C LYS A 36 9.45 1.03 -7.21
N ARG A 37 8.60 0.09 -6.75
CA ARG A 37 7.22 0.39 -6.32
C ARG A 37 7.19 1.29 -5.07
N SER A 38 8.17 1.12 -4.18
CA SER A 38 8.32 1.96 -2.99
C SER A 38 8.71 3.42 -3.29
N LYS A 39 9.34 3.70 -4.44
CA LYS A 39 9.68 5.06 -4.87
C LYS A 39 8.56 5.75 -5.66
N LYS A 40 7.50 5.01 -6.01
CA LYS A 40 6.36 5.53 -6.78
C LYS A 40 5.32 6.13 -5.84
N LEU A 41 4.69 7.22 -6.29
CA LEU A 41 3.47 7.76 -5.70
C LEU A 41 2.25 7.12 -6.38
N TRP A 42 1.28 6.67 -5.59
CA TRP A 42 0.14 5.89 -6.07
C TRP A 42 -1.17 6.65 -5.93
N ASP A 43 -1.96 6.66 -7.00
CA ASP A 43 -3.34 7.14 -6.96
C ASP A 43 -4.23 6.15 -6.23
N TYR A 44 -5.18 6.65 -5.44
CA TYR A 44 -6.10 5.79 -4.68
C TYR A 44 -6.91 4.89 -5.62
N GLU A 45 -7.41 5.45 -6.71
CA GLU A 45 -8.21 4.78 -7.73
C GLU A 45 -7.46 3.62 -8.38
N THR A 46 -6.12 3.71 -8.46
CA THR A 46 -5.28 2.59 -8.94
C THR A 46 -5.26 1.45 -7.92
N LEU A 47 -5.22 1.78 -6.63
CA LEU A 47 -5.08 0.80 -5.56
C LEU A 47 -6.41 0.19 -5.11
N GLU A 48 -7.50 0.93 -5.18
CA GLU A 48 -8.79 0.62 -4.53
C GLU A 48 -9.25 -0.82 -4.80
N SER A 49 -9.32 -1.23 -6.07
CA SER A 49 -9.76 -2.57 -6.47
C SER A 49 -8.85 -3.71 -5.99
N GLN A 50 -7.61 -3.39 -5.64
CA GLN A 50 -6.61 -4.34 -5.18
C GLN A 50 -6.58 -4.46 -3.67
N ILE A 51 -7.17 -3.52 -2.92
CA ILE A 51 -7.15 -3.55 -1.45
C ILE A 51 -8.14 -4.61 -0.96
N ASN A 52 -7.63 -5.64 -0.28
CA ASN A 52 -8.43 -6.67 0.35
C ASN A 52 -8.86 -6.27 1.76
N ASN A 53 -7.91 -5.77 2.57
CA ASN A 53 -8.10 -5.41 3.96
C ASN A 53 -7.09 -4.33 4.38
N LEU A 54 -7.45 -3.58 5.44
CA LEU A 54 -6.70 -2.45 5.96
C LEU A 54 -6.62 -2.52 7.48
N TRP A 55 -5.43 -2.29 8.03
CA TRP A 55 -5.24 -2.14 9.47
C TRP A 55 -4.45 -0.89 9.79
N SER A 56 -4.89 -0.19 10.83
CA SER A 56 -4.17 0.89 11.46
C SER A 56 -3.94 0.53 12.93
N PHE A 57 -2.77 0.88 13.43
CA PHE A 57 -2.40 0.67 14.82
C PHE A 57 -1.96 2.03 15.35
N THR A 58 -2.37 2.34 16.57
CA THR A 58 -1.89 3.49 17.33
C THR A 58 -1.41 2.98 18.68
N THR A 59 -0.41 3.65 19.24
CA THR A 59 -0.11 3.47 20.67
C THR A 59 -1.25 4.05 21.49
N LEU A 60 -1.55 3.43 22.62
CA LEU A 60 -2.62 3.85 23.55
C LEU A 60 -2.09 4.66 24.74
N PHE A 61 -0.84 5.12 24.68
CA PHE A 61 -0.16 5.84 25.76
C PHE A 61 0.69 6.96 25.15
#